data_AF-A0A945RNI1-F1
#
_entry.id   AF-A0A945RNI1-F1
#
_cell.length_a   1.000
_cell.length_b   1.000
_cell.length_c   1.000
_cell.angle_alpha   90.00
_cell.angle_beta   90.00
_cell.angle_gamma   90.00
#
_symmetry.space_group_name_H-M   'P 1'
#
loop_
_entity.id
_entity.type
_entity.pdbx_description
1 polymer ?
#
loop_
_entity_poly.entity_id
_entity_poly.type
_entity_poly.pdbx_seq_one_letter_code
_entity_poly.pdbx_strand_id
1 'polypeptide(L)'
;MAHATPDAPGIKMPRKPDLADHFIACSSLGRYLTVFDESRFVITDDFNQEGAVNRTAAAVASIFSNDPLVAEAALLPLSKAALAKDSSERESYEELFTLIEAQALNSTVKESAQSLLESGFREARIREIEETLGGKLSPARVRYRAFLEIVRHLTEHKITPQLFRDEFLDFTYAVAGRLDFGIYSFCLDRIFSNEQIPMKAKGFVVSELLGFPATIRRELLTNLLTLEGLEKRLGEFVRDAIIQKLGDVAATEIELLAALKTSQMSMDDINNMIAGSA
;
A
#
# COMPACT_ATOMS: atom_id res chain seq x y z
N MET A 1 20.75 -5.11 62.27
CA MET A 1 19.46 -5.17 61.54
C MET A 1 19.38 -3.94 60.65
N ALA A 2 19.66 -4.09 59.37
CA ALA A 2 19.46 -3.05 58.36
C ALA A 2 18.51 -3.63 57.31
N HIS A 3 17.32 -3.05 57.21
CA HIS A 3 16.30 -3.42 56.24
C HIS A 3 16.77 -3.02 54.83
N ALA A 4 16.92 -4.00 53.94
CA ALA A 4 16.98 -3.76 52.51
C ALA A 4 15.56 -3.45 52.00
N THR A 5 15.35 -2.25 51.49
CA THR A 5 14.18 -1.88 50.68
C THR A 5 14.25 -2.61 49.32
N PRO A 6 13.14 -3.20 48.84
CA PRO A 6 13.10 -3.78 47.51
C PRO A 6 13.07 -2.68 46.44
N ASP A 7 13.92 -2.84 45.42
CA ASP A 7 13.95 -2.00 44.23
C ASP A 7 12.56 -1.92 43.58
N ALA A 8 12.11 -0.69 43.34
CA ALA A 8 10.88 -0.43 42.60
C ALA A 8 11.02 -0.94 41.16
N PRO A 9 9.96 -1.53 40.56
CA PRO A 9 10.01 -2.00 39.18
C PRO A 9 10.22 -0.80 38.25
N GLY A 10 11.35 -0.83 37.53
CA GLY A 10 11.69 0.18 36.53
C GLY A 10 10.55 0.33 35.52
N ILE A 11 10.02 1.54 35.42
CA ILE A 11 9.05 1.94 34.40
C ILE A 11 9.73 1.70 33.04
N LYS A 12 9.34 0.62 32.35
CA LYS A 12 9.78 0.41 30.95
C LYS A 12 9.20 1.56 30.14
N MET A 13 10.07 2.47 29.69
CA MET A 13 9.65 3.51 28.76
C MET A 13 9.04 2.83 27.52
N PRO A 14 7.90 3.32 27.00
CA PRO A 14 7.29 2.75 25.81
C PRO A 14 8.26 2.82 24.64
N ARG A 15 8.44 1.69 23.93
CA ARG A 15 9.29 1.61 22.74
C ARG A 15 8.74 2.58 21.68
N LYS A 16 9.63 3.30 20.99
CA LYS A 16 9.23 4.12 19.84
C LYS A 16 8.61 3.21 18.77
N PRO A 17 7.43 3.54 18.22
CA PRO A 17 6.80 2.76 17.16
C PRO A 17 7.75 2.58 15.98
N ASP A 18 7.81 1.38 15.41
CA ASP A 18 8.56 1.10 14.19
C ASP A 18 7.64 0.83 13.00
N LEU A 19 8.24 0.48 11.85
CA LEU A 19 7.50 0.26 10.61
C LEU A 19 6.55 -0.95 10.69
N ALA A 20 6.87 -1.96 11.49
CA ALA A 20 5.98 -3.10 11.68
C ALA A 20 4.74 -2.68 12.50
N ASP A 21 4.93 -1.89 13.55
CA ASP A 21 3.82 -1.31 14.32
C ASP A 21 2.91 -0.45 13.41
N HIS A 22 3.51 0.34 12.51
CA HIS A 22 2.79 1.15 11.52
C HIS A 22 1.97 0.30 10.54
N PHE A 23 2.54 -0.81 10.03
CA PHE A 23 1.81 -1.71 9.13
C PHE A 23 0.63 -2.39 9.80
N ILE A 24 0.76 -2.80 11.07
CA ILE A 24 -0.37 -3.32 11.85
C ILE A 24 -1.46 -2.26 11.96
N ALA A 25 -1.08 -1.01 12.24
CA ALA A 25 -2.02 0.10 12.34
C ALA A 25 -2.72 0.40 11.00
N CYS A 26 -1.99 0.33 9.87
CA CYS A 26 -2.61 0.42 8.54
C CYS A 26 -3.66 -0.69 8.34
N SER A 27 -3.30 -1.94 8.68
CA SER A 27 -4.19 -3.08 8.53
C SER A 27 -5.42 -3.01 9.41
N SER A 28 -5.31 -2.53 10.66
CA SER A 28 -6.46 -2.43 11.57
C SER A 28 -7.50 -1.42 11.07
N LEU A 29 -7.06 -0.40 10.31
CA LEU A 29 -7.94 0.54 9.61
C LEU A 29 -8.40 0.06 8.21
N GLY A 30 -8.02 -1.16 7.81
CA GLY A 30 -8.30 -1.71 6.50
C GLY A 30 -7.63 -0.93 5.36
N ARG A 31 -6.46 -0.32 5.63
CA ARG A 31 -5.70 0.48 4.66
C ARG A 31 -4.71 -0.35 3.86
N TYR A 32 -4.25 0.23 2.76
CA TYR A 32 -3.02 -0.22 2.11
C TYR A 32 -1.81 0.23 2.93
N LEU A 33 -0.73 -0.54 2.89
CA LEU A 33 0.47 -0.22 3.65
C LEU A 33 1.12 1.06 3.11
N THR A 34 1.48 1.97 4.01
CA THR A 34 2.22 3.20 3.71
C THR A 34 3.57 3.21 4.40
N VAL A 35 4.50 4.04 3.91
CA VAL A 35 5.70 4.37 4.69
C VAL A 35 5.32 5.23 5.90
N PHE A 36 6.24 5.34 6.87
CA PHE A 36 5.95 5.91 8.19
C PHE A 36 5.46 7.37 8.17
N ASP A 37 5.88 8.17 7.18
CA ASP A 37 5.44 9.56 7.02
C ASP A 37 4.16 9.71 6.16
N GLU A 38 3.53 8.59 5.80
CA GLU A 38 2.36 8.51 4.92
C GLU A 38 2.53 9.16 3.53
N SER A 39 3.76 9.52 3.14
CA SER A 39 4.04 10.20 1.86
C SER A 39 3.69 9.36 0.65
N ARG A 40 3.80 8.03 0.76
CA ARG A 40 3.44 7.07 -0.29
C ARG A 40 3.04 5.71 0.26
N PHE A 41 2.42 4.91 -0.60
CA PHE A 41 2.22 3.48 -0.36
C PHE A 41 3.52 2.69 -0.52
N VAL A 42 3.59 1.55 0.16
CA VAL A 42 4.64 0.55 0.00
C VAL A 42 4.49 -0.13 -1.37
N ILE A 43 5.61 -0.44 -2.01
CA ILE A 43 5.66 -1.10 -3.32
C ILE A 43 6.55 -2.35 -3.26
N THR A 44 6.41 -3.26 -4.23
CA THR A 44 7.25 -4.48 -4.34
C THR A 44 8.75 -4.19 -4.29
N ASP A 45 9.21 -3.09 -4.89
CA ASP A 45 10.62 -2.72 -4.92
C ASP A 45 11.18 -2.39 -3.51
N ASP A 46 10.34 -2.04 -2.53
CA ASP A 46 10.76 -1.80 -1.14
C ASP A 46 11.29 -3.08 -0.47
N PHE A 47 10.91 -4.26 -0.97
CA PHE A 47 11.34 -5.56 -0.46
C PHE A 47 12.45 -6.22 -1.30
N ASN A 48 12.79 -5.63 -2.44
CA ASN A 48 13.76 -6.20 -3.39
C ASN A 48 15.19 -5.64 -3.19
N GLN A 49 15.38 -4.67 -2.30
CA GLN A 49 16.70 -4.05 -2.07
C GLN A 49 17.62 -4.95 -1.25
N GLU A 50 18.77 -5.29 -1.83
CA GLU A 50 19.85 -6.00 -1.14
C GLU A 50 20.40 -5.12 0.00
N GLY A 51 19.96 -5.37 1.24
CA GLY A 51 20.75 -5.03 2.42
C GLY A 51 20.08 -4.28 3.60
N ALA A 52 18.80 -3.92 3.57
CA ALA A 52 18.22 -3.17 4.71
C ALA A 52 16.72 -3.41 4.98
N VAL A 53 16.10 -4.42 4.39
CA VAL A 53 14.69 -4.69 4.65
C VAL A 53 14.51 -5.15 6.09
N ASN A 54 13.74 -4.40 6.88
CA ASN A 54 13.35 -4.78 8.23
C ASN A 54 12.51 -6.08 8.15
N ARG A 55 13.07 -7.18 8.65
CA ARG A 55 12.44 -8.52 8.59
C ARG A 55 11.11 -8.58 9.33
N THR A 56 10.99 -7.87 10.45
CA THR A 56 9.72 -7.77 11.18
C THR A 56 8.67 -7.07 10.33
N ALA A 57 9.05 -5.97 9.66
CA ALA A 57 8.15 -5.26 8.76
C ALA A 57 7.77 -6.12 7.54
N ALA A 58 8.71 -6.91 6.99
CA ALA A 58 8.45 -7.83 5.89
C ALA A 58 7.50 -8.97 6.31
N ALA A 59 7.66 -9.52 7.51
CA ALA A 59 6.73 -10.51 8.06
C ALA A 59 5.31 -9.94 8.21
N VAL A 60 5.20 -8.76 8.82
CA VAL A 60 3.91 -8.07 8.98
C VAL A 60 3.30 -7.74 7.61
N ALA A 61 4.09 -7.27 6.64
CA ALA A 61 3.61 -6.98 5.29
C ALA A 61 3.12 -8.24 4.56
N SER A 62 3.81 -9.37 4.72
CA SER A 62 3.40 -10.66 4.15
C SER A 62 2.04 -11.11 4.70
N ILE A 63 1.76 -10.81 5.97
CA ILE A 63 0.49 -11.19 6.61
C ILE A 63 -0.62 -10.20 6.25
N PHE A 64 -0.37 -8.90 6.38
CA PHE A 64 -1.40 -7.87 6.49
C PHE A 64 -1.52 -6.93 5.29
N SER A 65 -0.68 -7.06 4.26
CA SER A 65 -0.82 -6.21 3.07
C SER A 65 -2.10 -6.54 2.29
N ASN A 66 -2.89 -5.51 2.02
CA ASN A 66 -4.04 -5.58 1.10
C ASN A 66 -3.63 -5.60 -0.38
N ASP A 67 -2.37 -5.30 -0.69
CA ASP A 67 -1.80 -5.48 -2.03
C ASP A 67 -1.12 -6.86 -2.10
N PRO A 68 -1.63 -7.80 -2.92
CA PRO A 68 -1.07 -9.15 -3.05
C PRO A 68 0.37 -9.18 -3.57
N LEU A 69 0.74 -8.26 -4.46
CA LEU A 69 2.08 -8.22 -5.06
C LEU A 69 3.10 -7.80 -4.01
N VAL A 70 2.74 -6.79 -3.20
CA VAL A 70 3.54 -6.32 -2.08
C VAL A 70 3.67 -7.41 -1.00
N ALA A 71 2.56 -8.09 -0.68
CA ALA A 71 2.55 -9.17 0.30
C ALA A 71 3.46 -10.34 -0.13
N GLU A 72 3.36 -10.76 -1.38
CA GLU A 72 4.16 -11.86 -1.95
C GLU A 72 5.65 -11.47 -2.05
N ALA A 73 5.96 -10.22 -2.44
CA ALA A 73 7.35 -9.73 -2.46
C ALA A 73 7.99 -9.64 -1.07
N ALA A 74 7.20 -9.40 -0.02
CA ALA A 74 7.69 -9.35 1.35
C ALA A 74 8.16 -10.73 1.88
N LEU A 75 7.78 -11.84 1.24
CA LEU A 75 8.31 -13.18 1.55
C LEU A 75 9.78 -13.32 1.16
N LEU A 76 10.20 -12.70 0.05
CA LEU A 76 11.53 -12.87 -0.55
C LEU A 76 12.69 -12.56 0.41
N PRO A 77 12.74 -11.39 1.09
CA PRO A 77 13.81 -11.10 2.04
C PRO A 77 13.82 -12.08 3.23
N LEU A 78 12.66 -12.61 3.63
CA LEU A 78 12.55 -13.62 4.70
C LEU A 78 13.09 -14.97 4.24
N SER A 79 12.72 -15.41 3.03
CA SER A 79 13.20 -16.68 2.46
C SER A 79 14.69 -16.66 2.20
N LYS A 80 15.24 -15.55 1.68
CA LYS A 80 16.69 -15.36 1.50
C LYS A 80 17.42 -15.40 2.84
N ALA A 81 16.85 -14.80 3.88
CA ALA A 81 17.41 -14.87 5.22
C ALA A 81 17.37 -16.30 5.79
N ALA A 82 16.30 -17.06 5.56
CA ALA A 82 16.18 -18.46 5.99
C ALA A 82 17.16 -19.39 5.24
N LEU A 83 17.37 -19.16 3.94
CA LEU A 83 18.34 -19.89 3.12
C LEU A 83 19.77 -19.71 3.63
N ALA A 84 20.12 -18.50 4.09
CA ALA A 84 21.45 -18.19 4.62
C ALA A 84 21.71 -18.74 6.03
N LYS A 85 20.75 -19.47 6.62
CA LYS A 85 20.81 -19.97 7.99
C LYS A 85 21.06 -21.48 8.05
N ASP A 86 21.79 -21.88 9.08
CA ASP A 86 22.00 -23.28 9.43
C ASP A 86 20.71 -23.91 9.98
N SER A 87 20.64 -25.25 10.00
CA SER A 87 19.40 -25.99 10.31
C SER A 87 18.75 -25.60 11.64
N SER A 88 19.53 -25.32 12.70
CA SER A 88 18.98 -24.92 13.99
C SER A 88 18.46 -23.48 14.02
N GLU A 89 19.04 -22.57 13.23
CA GLU A 89 18.58 -21.19 13.17
C GLU A 89 17.40 -21.02 12.18
N ARG A 90 17.24 -21.98 11.27
CA ARG A 90 16.16 -22.04 10.28
C ARG A 90 14.79 -22.36 10.89
N GLU A 91 14.75 -23.11 12.00
CA GLU A 91 13.50 -23.47 12.71
C GLU A 91 12.64 -22.23 13.01
N SER A 92 13.26 -21.12 13.42
CA SER A 92 12.56 -19.86 13.66
C SER A 92 11.88 -19.27 12.42
N TYR A 93 12.46 -19.47 11.22
CA TYR A 93 11.84 -19.07 9.96
C TYR A 93 10.77 -20.06 9.52
N GLU A 94 10.92 -21.34 9.81
CA GLU A 94 9.87 -22.34 9.54
C GLU A 94 8.61 -22.05 10.37
N GLU A 95 8.77 -21.72 11.65
CA GLU A 95 7.66 -21.27 12.50
C GLU A 95 7.02 -19.98 11.96
N LEU A 96 7.85 -18.98 11.59
CA LEU A 96 7.36 -17.74 11.00
C LEU A 96 6.55 -17.98 9.72
N PHE A 97 7.03 -18.81 8.80
CA PHE A 97 6.33 -19.09 7.56
C PHE A 97 5.04 -19.90 7.80
N THR A 98 4.99 -20.74 8.83
CA THR A 98 3.76 -21.41 9.27
C THR A 98 2.72 -20.38 9.75
N LEU A 99 3.16 -19.35 10.48
CA LEU A 99 2.29 -18.25 10.90
C LEU A 99 1.79 -17.43 9.70
N ILE A 100 2.67 -17.14 8.73
CA ILE A 100 2.29 -16.42 7.51
C ILE A 100 1.26 -17.22 6.71
N GLU A 101 1.48 -18.51 6.50
CA GLU A 101 0.52 -19.40 5.84
C GLU A 101 -0.86 -19.37 6.53
N ALA A 102 -0.88 -19.46 7.86
CA ALA A 102 -2.13 -19.45 8.60
C ALA A 102 -2.86 -18.10 8.50
N GLN A 103 -2.14 -16.98 8.60
CA GLN A 103 -2.73 -15.67 8.89
C GLN A 103 -2.80 -14.71 7.69
N ALA A 104 -2.07 -14.95 6.60
CA ALA A 104 -2.03 -14.00 5.50
C ALA A 104 -3.41 -13.68 4.92
N LEU A 105 -3.66 -12.43 4.57
CA LEU A 105 -4.94 -12.00 3.99
C LEU A 105 -5.17 -12.61 2.59
N ASN A 106 -4.10 -12.84 1.84
CA ASN A 106 -4.15 -13.29 0.45
C ASN A 106 -3.79 -14.77 0.29
N SER A 107 -4.59 -15.55 -0.46
CA SER A 107 -4.37 -16.99 -0.64
C SER A 107 -3.10 -17.34 -1.40
N THR A 108 -2.70 -16.54 -2.40
CA THR A 108 -1.45 -16.75 -3.15
C THR A 108 -0.23 -16.62 -2.24
N VAL A 109 -0.29 -15.74 -1.23
CA VAL A 109 0.77 -15.61 -0.22
C VAL A 109 0.81 -16.84 0.68
N LYS A 110 -0.35 -17.38 1.08
CA LYS A 110 -0.41 -18.63 1.86
C LYS A 110 0.21 -19.79 1.10
N GLU A 111 -0.19 -19.97 -0.16
CA GLU A 111 0.35 -21.01 -1.06
C GLU A 111 1.86 -20.86 -1.27
N SER A 112 2.33 -19.62 -1.44
CA SER A 112 3.76 -19.32 -1.59
C SER A 112 4.54 -19.64 -0.31
N ALA A 113 4.01 -19.26 0.85
CA ALA A 113 4.62 -19.55 2.15
C ALA A 113 4.70 -21.06 2.42
N GLN A 114 3.60 -21.80 2.21
CA GLN A 114 3.56 -23.26 2.32
C GLN A 114 4.60 -23.92 1.40
N SER A 115 4.64 -23.50 0.14
CA SER A 115 5.57 -24.08 -0.83
C SER A 115 7.05 -23.79 -0.50
N LEU A 116 7.35 -22.63 0.09
CA LEU A 116 8.69 -22.32 0.58
C LEU A 116 9.08 -23.21 1.76
N LEU A 117 8.17 -23.47 2.70
CA LEU A 117 8.35 -24.43 3.80
C LEU A 117 8.65 -25.82 3.29
N GLU A 118 7.80 -26.35 2.40
CA GLU A 118 7.95 -27.70 1.84
C GLU A 118 9.27 -27.88 1.07
N SER A 119 9.74 -26.81 0.43
CA SER A 119 11.03 -26.81 -0.28
C SER A 119 12.25 -26.75 0.66
N GLY A 120 12.07 -26.37 1.92
CA GLY A 120 13.15 -26.04 2.85
C GLY A 120 13.93 -24.78 2.44
N PHE A 121 13.21 -23.77 1.91
CA PHE A 121 13.75 -22.50 1.41
C PHE A 121 14.82 -22.65 0.31
N ARG A 122 14.70 -23.65 -0.57
CA ARG A 122 15.65 -23.85 -1.68
C ARG A 122 15.72 -22.62 -2.57
N GLU A 123 16.93 -22.25 -2.97
CA GLU A 123 17.18 -21.12 -3.86
C GLU A 123 16.36 -21.17 -5.16
N ALA A 124 16.22 -22.36 -5.77
CA ALA A 124 15.42 -22.54 -6.97
C ALA A 124 13.95 -22.14 -6.78
N ARG A 125 13.36 -22.43 -5.60
CA ARG A 125 11.98 -22.06 -5.31
C ARG A 125 11.83 -20.56 -5.05
N ILE A 126 12.81 -19.95 -4.38
CA ILE A 126 12.86 -18.50 -4.18
C ILE A 126 12.89 -17.78 -5.54
N ARG A 127 13.78 -18.22 -6.45
CA ARG A 127 13.89 -17.66 -7.80
C ARG A 127 12.60 -17.80 -8.62
N GLU A 128 11.89 -18.93 -8.49
CA GLU A 128 10.61 -19.14 -9.18
C GLU A 128 9.53 -18.12 -8.76
N ILE A 129 9.47 -17.78 -7.46
CA ILE A 129 8.57 -16.75 -6.95
C ILE A 129 8.99 -15.37 -7.47
N GLU A 130 10.30 -15.06 -7.46
CA GLU A 130 10.84 -13.83 -8.05
C GLU A 130 10.50 -13.69 -9.52
N GLU A 131 10.65 -14.76 -10.30
CA GLU A 131 10.31 -14.80 -11.73
C GLU A 131 8.80 -14.63 -11.95
N THR A 132 7.97 -15.26 -11.13
CA THR A 132 6.51 -15.13 -11.19
C THR A 132 6.06 -13.70 -10.91
N LEU A 133 6.59 -13.08 -9.85
CA LEU A 133 6.37 -11.67 -9.53
C LEU A 133 6.84 -10.76 -10.66
N GLY A 134 8.07 -10.99 -11.14
CA GLY A 134 8.65 -10.25 -12.26
C GLY A 134 7.83 -10.38 -13.55
N GLY A 135 7.27 -11.55 -13.82
CA GLY A 135 6.39 -11.84 -14.95
C GLY A 135 5.04 -11.12 -14.88
N LYS A 136 4.49 -10.91 -13.68
CA LYS A 136 3.27 -10.08 -13.47
C LYS A 136 3.60 -8.59 -13.61
N LEU A 137 4.63 -8.13 -12.91
CA LEU A 137 4.98 -6.71 -12.77
C LEU A 137 5.56 -6.11 -14.04
N SER A 138 6.44 -6.82 -14.76
CA SER A 138 7.17 -6.24 -15.89
C SER A 138 6.26 -5.78 -17.03
N PRO A 139 5.27 -6.58 -17.50
CA PRO A 139 4.31 -6.12 -18.50
C PRO A 139 3.50 -4.92 -18.02
N ALA A 140 3.08 -4.90 -16.76
CA ALA A 140 2.33 -3.79 -16.19
C ALA A 140 3.16 -2.50 -16.09
N ARG A 141 4.45 -2.61 -15.75
CA ARG A 141 5.41 -1.50 -15.77
C ARG A 141 5.68 -0.98 -17.18
N VAL A 142 5.69 -1.86 -18.20
CA VAL A 142 5.74 -1.43 -19.61
C VAL A 142 4.50 -0.65 -20.00
N ARG A 143 3.31 -1.12 -19.60
CA ARG A 143 2.04 -0.40 -19.84
C ARG A 143 2.01 0.95 -19.13
N TYR A 144 2.50 1.02 -17.90
CA TYR A 144 2.65 2.28 -17.16
C TYR A 144 3.56 3.27 -17.92
N ARG A 145 4.75 2.84 -18.37
CA ARG A 145 5.63 3.70 -19.17
C ARG A 145 4.98 4.18 -20.47
N ALA A 146 4.24 3.31 -21.16
CA ALA A 146 3.50 3.70 -22.36
C ALA A 146 2.40 4.72 -22.04
N PHE A 147 1.70 4.58 -20.91
CA PHE A 147 0.68 5.52 -20.48
C PHE A 147 1.26 6.89 -20.10
N LEU A 148 2.49 6.96 -19.56
CA LEU A 148 3.17 8.24 -19.33
C LEU A 148 3.38 9.04 -20.63
N GLU A 149 3.57 8.37 -21.77
CA GLU A 149 3.63 9.05 -23.08
C GLU A 149 2.27 9.63 -23.49
N ILE A 150 1.16 8.96 -23.16
CA ILE A 150 -0.19 9.50 -23.35
C ILE A 150 -0.41 10.75 -22.50
N VAL A 151 0.03 10.72 -21.24
CA VAL A 151 -0.02 11.90 -20.35
C VAL A 151 0.79 13.05 -20.95
N ARG A 152 2.00 12.77 -21.48
CA ARG A 152 2.82 13.77 -22.18
C ARG A 152 2.11 14.34 -23.41
N HIS A 153 1.46 13.50 -24.22
CA HIS A 153 0.68 13.96 -25.36
C HIS A 153 -0.51 14.84 -24.95
N LEU A 154 -1.14 14.58 -23.80
CA LEU A 154 -2.20 15.44 -23.27
C LEU A 154 -1.65 16.82 -22.87
N THR A 155 -0.51 16.86 -22.17
CA THR A 155 0.14 18.12 -21.78
C THR A 155 0.62 18.93 -22.98
N GLU A 156 1.01 18.26 -24.06
CA GLU A 156 1.41 18.88 -25.33
C GLU A 156 0.21 19.21 -26.24
N HIS A 157 -1.02 19.02 -25.76
CA HIS A 157 -2.27 19.21 -26.51
C HIS A 157 -2.36 18.43 -27.83
N LYS A 158 -1.63 17.32 -27.94
CA LYS A 158 -1.66 16.41 -29.10
C LYS A 158 -2.86 15.47 -29.09
N ILE A 159 -3.49 15.29 -27.93
CA ILE A 159 -4.71 14.50 -27.75
C ILE A 159 -5.76 15.29 -26.98
N THR A 160 -7.03 14.92 -27.16
CA THR A 160 -8.14 15.53 -26.43
C THR A 160 -8.30 14.90 -25.04
N PRO A 161 -8.95 15.60 -24.08
CA PRO A 161 -9.31 14.99 -22.80
C PRO A 161 -10.18 13.74 -22.92
N GLN A 162 -11.02 13.63 -23.97
CA GLN A 162 -11.83 12.45 -24.25
C GLN A 162 -10.94 11.25 -24.60
N LEU A 163 -10.01 11.43 -25.54
CA LEU A 163 -9.10 10.36 -25.92
C LEU A 163 -8.20 9.94 -24.75
N PHE A 164 -7.73 10.90 -23.95
CA PHE A 164 -7.01 10.59 -22.71
C PHE A 164 -7.82 9.74 -21.74
N ARG A 165 -9.12 10.01 -21.58
CA ARG A 165 -10.00 9.20 -20.72
C ARG A 165 -10.05 7.75 -21.21
N ASP A 166 -10.21 7.54 -22.51
CA ASP A 166 -10.31 6.19 -23.08
C ASP A 166 -8.98 5.43 -22.88
N GLU A 167 -7.85 6.08 -23.14
CA GLU A 167 -6.52 5.52 -22.87
C GLU A 167 -6.26 5.25 -21.37
N PHE A 168 -6.75 6.13 -20.49
CA PHE A 168 -6.66 5.93 -19.04
C PHE A 168 -7.47 4.72 -18.57
N LEU A 169 -8.66 4.52 -19.13
CA LEU A 169 -9.48 3.33 -18.88
C LEU A 169 -8.77 2.06 -19.33
N ASP A 170 -8.28 2.04 -20.57
CA ASP A 170 -7.54 0.90 -21.12
C ASP A 170 -6.29 0.59 -20.30
N PHE A 171 -5.54 1.62 -19.90
CA PHE A 171 -4.41 1.48 -18.98
C PHE A 171 -4.84 0.85 -17.66
N THR A 172 -5.87 1.40 -17.01
CA THR A 172 -6.38 0.94 -15.71
C THR A 172 -6.77 -0.53 -15.76
N TYR A 173 -7.54 -0.93 -16.79
CA TYR A 173 -7.93 -2.33 -16.97
C TYR A 173 -6.74 -3.25 -17.25
N ALA A 174 -5.76 -2.78 -18.03
CA ALA A 174 -4.58 -3.58 -18.37
C ALA A 174 -3.68 -3.87 -17.15
N VAL A 175 -3.65 -2.97 -16.16
CA VAL A 175 -2.76 -3.07 -15.00
C VAL A 175 -3.44 -3.50 -13.70
N ALA A 176 -4.78 -3.54 -13.66
CA ALA A 176 -5.54 -3.95 -12.48
C ALA A 176 -5.07 -5.31 -11.94
N GLY A 177 -4.66 -5.34 -10.66
CA GLY A 177 -4.14 -6.54 -9.99
C GLY A 177 -2.79 -7.06 -10.51
N ARG A 178 -2.14 -6.33 -11.42
CA ARG A 178 -0.85 -6.69 -12.05
C ARG A 178 0.22 -5.63 -11.83
N LEU A 179 -0.17 -4.45 -11.37
CA LEU A 179 0.68 -3.37 -10.93
C LEU A 179 0.44 -3.11 -9.46
N ASP A 180 1.51 -2.83 -8.74
CA ASP A 180 1.46 -2.41 -7.35
C ASP A 180 0.54 -1.20 -7.20
N PHE A 181 -0.35 -1.25 -6.21
CA PHE A 181 -1.25 -0.16 -5.88
C PHE A 181 -0.49 1.15 -5.66
N GLY A 182 0.68 1.10 -5.01
CA GLY A 182 1.51 2.28 -4.80
C GLY A 182 2.05 2.91 -6.08
N ILE A 183 2.45 2.12 -7.08
CA ILE A 183 2.89 2.65 -8.38
C ILE A 183 1.70 3.28 -9.13
N TYR A 184 0.54 2.62 -9.08
CA TYR A 184 -0.69 3.17 -9.67
C TYR A 184 -1.10 4.49 -9.00
N SER A 185 -1.09 4.56 -7.66
CA SER A 185 -1.37 5.78 -6.90
C SER A 185 -0.41 6.91 -7.26
N PHE A 186 0.90 6.61 -7.35
CA PHE A 186 1.90 7.60 -7.74
C PHE A 186 1.67 8.15 -9.16
N CYS A 187 1.16 7.33 -10.08
CA CYS A 187 0.74 7.80 -11.40
C CYS A 187 -0.36 8.87 -11.31
N LEU A 188 -1.35 8.65 -10.45
CA LEU A 188 -2.44 9.60 -10.24
C LEU A 188 -1.93 10.89 -9.61
N ASP A 189 -1.03 10.81 -8.63
CA ASP A 189 -0.44 12.00 -8.00
C ASP A 189 0.26 12.89 -9.03
N ARG A 190 0.98 12.28 -9.98
CA ARG A 190 1.60 13.00 -11.11
C ARG A 190 0.58 13.65 -12.03
N ILE A 191 -0.57 13.02 -12.26
CA ILE A 191 -1.65 13.59 -13.08
C ILE A 191 -2.29 14.78 -12.37
N PHE A 192 -2.58 14.65 -11.08
CA PHE A 192 -3.31 15.66 -10.34
C PHE A 192 -2.45 16.86 -9.93
N SER A 193 -1.16 16.64 -9.62
CA SER A 193 -0.19 17.71 -9.33
C SER A 193 0.24 18.50 -10.59
N ASN A 194 0.08 17.96 -11.80
CA ASN A 194 0.50 18.65 -13.00
C ASN A 194 -0.53 19.71 -13.44
N GLU A 195 -0.14 20.99 -13.38
CA GLU A 195 -0.97 22.14 -13.78
C GLU A 195 -1.25 22.20 -15.29
N GLN A 196 -0.40 21.60 -16.12
CA GLN A 196 -0.58 21.56 -17.58
C GLN A 196 -1.68 20.59 -18.01
N ILE A 197 -2.10 19.68 -17.13
CA ILE A 197 -3.17 18.73 -17.42
C ILE A 197 -4.52 19.44 -17.25
N PRO A 198 -5.38 19.50 -18.29
CA PRO A 198 -6.63 20.22 -18.22
C PRO A 198 -7.56 19.70 -17.11
N MET A 199 -8.25 20.60 -16.42
CA MET A 199 -9.26 20.26 -15.39
C MET A 199 -10.29 19.24 -15.89
N LYS A 200 -10.69 19.32 -17.17
CA LYS A 200 -11.62 18.36 -17.78
C LYS A 200 -11.09 16.92 -17.76
N ALA A 201 -9.79 16.74 -18.01
CA ALA A 201 -9.16 15.42 -17.96
C ALA A 201 -9.07 14.90 -16.51
N LYS A 202 -8.67 15.78 -15.56
CA LYS A 202 -8.68 15.44 -14.13
C LYS A 202 -10.07 15.04 -13.64
N GLY A 203 -11.11 15.74 -14.09
CA GLY A 203 -12.51 15.41 -13.80
C GLY A 203 -12.94 14.03 -14.34
N PHE A 204 -12.46 13.63 -15.52
CA PHE A 204 -12.69 12.27 -16.01
C PHE A 204 -12.03 11.23 -15.12
N VAL A 205 -10.77 11.42 -14.73
CA VAL A 205 -10.07 10.50 -13.82
C VAL A 205 -10.85 10.37 -12.51
N VAL A 206 -11.26 11.48 -11.88
CA VAL A 206 -12.08 11.45 -10.65
C VAL A 206 -13.37 10.66 -10.86
N SER A 207 -14.05 10.86 -11.99
CA SER A 207 -15.28 10.10 -12.30
C SER A 207 -15.02 8.59 -12.36
N GLU A 208 -13.89 8.16 -12.92
CA GLU A 208 -13.53 6.74 -12.95
C GLU A 208 -13.15 6.21 -11.57
N LEU A 209 -12.39 6.98 -10.77
CA LEU A 209 -12.05 6.60 -9.39
C LEU A 209 -13.29 6.38 -8.52
N LEU A 210 -14.35 7.16 -8.73
CA LEU A 210 -15.62 6.99 -8.02
C LEU A 210 -16.28 5.62 -8.28
N GLY A 211 -15.97 4.97 -9.40
CA GLY A 211 -16.46 3.64 -9.75
C GLY A 211 -15.64 2.48 -9.17
N PHE A 212 -14.50 2.74 -8.53
CA PHE A 212 -13.62 1.68 -8.03
C PHE A 212 -14.21 0.98 -6.78
N PRO A 213 -13.73 -0.24 -6.45
CA PRO A 213 -14.07 -0.92 -5.20
C PRO A 213 -13.85 -0.01 -3.98
N ALA A 214 -14.72 -0.11 -2.97
CA ALA A 214 -14.79 0.83 -1.86
C ALA A 214 -13.43 1.11 -1.20
N THR A 215 -12.66 0.07 -0.87
CA THR A 215 -11.33 0.20 -0.24
C THR A 215 -10.32 0.94 -1.14
N ILE A 216 -10.26 0.58 -2.43
CA ILE A 216 -9.34 1.19 -3.40
C ILE A 216 -9.72 2.66 -3.61
N ARG A 217 -11.01 2.92 -3.84
CA ARG A 217 -11.54 4.27 -4.03
C ARG A 217 -11.27 5.17 -2.84
N ARG A 218 -11.53 4.68 -1.62
CA ARG A 218 -11.29 5.41 -0.37
C ARG A 218 -9.84 5.87 -0.29
N GLU A 219 -8.89 4.97 -0.49
CA GLU A 219 -7.45 5.31 -0.47
C GLU A 219 -7.06 6.33 -1.54
N LEU A 220 -7.47 6.12 -2.79
CA LEU A 220 -7.08 6.99 -3.89
C LEU A 220 -7.68 8.40 -3.77
N LEU A 221 -8.93 8.51 -3.32
CA LEU A 221 -9.58 9.81 -3.10
C LEU A 221 -9.04 10.53 -1.87
N THR A 222 -8.71 9.80 -0.79
CA THR A 222 -7.99 10.39 0.34
C THR A 222 -6.61 10.88 -0.08
N ASN A 223 -5.86 10.10 -0.86
CA ASN A 223 -4.55 10.50 -1.37
C ASN A 223 -4.63 11.77 -2.23
N LEU A 224 -5.63 11.84 -3.11
CA LEU A 224 -5.93 13.02 -3.92
C LEU A 224 -6.21 14.26 -3.07
N LEU A 225 -7.08 14.15 -2.06
CA LEU A 225 -7.48 15.29 -1.21
C LEU A 225 -6.38 15.77 -0.27
N THR A 226 -5.38 14.92 -0.01
CA THR A 226 -4.21 15.24 0.83
C THR A 226 -2.97 15.60 0.03
N LEU A 227 -3.07 15.64 -1.30
CA LEU A 227 -1.97 15.99 -2.18
C LEU A 227 -1.51 17.44 -1.93
N GLU A 228 -0.22 17.62 -1.66
CA GLU A 228 0.36 18.95 -1.53
C GLU A 228 0.19 19.76 -2.82
N GLY A 229 -0.26 21.01 -2.69
CA GLY A 229 -0.48 21.89 -3.85
C GLY A 229 -1.72 21.54 -4.69
N LEU A 230 -2.65 20.71 -4.18
CA LEU A 230 -3.92 20.47 -4.86
C LEU A 230 -4.66 21.78 -5.12
N GLU A 231 -5.01 22.04 -6.39
CA GLU A 231 -5.78 23.21 -6.78
C GLU A 231 -7.12 23.25 -6.01
N LYS A 232 -7.41 24.37 -5.34
CA LYS A 232 -8.62 24.52 -4.50
C LYS A 232 -9.90 24.12 -5.22
N ARG A 233 -10.05 24.56 -6.49
CA ARG A 233 -11.21 24.26 -7.32
C ARG A 233 -11.36 22.77 -7.60
N LEU A 234 -10.26 22.06 -7.82
CA LEU A 234 -10.28 20.61 -8.00
C LEU A 234 -10.66 19.92 -6.68
N GLY A 235 -10.11 20.36 -5.55
CA GLY A 235 -10.44 19.83 -4.24
C GLY A 235 -11.92 20.00 -3.87
N GLU A 236 -12.52 21.15 -4.17
CA GLU A 236 -13.97 21.38 -4.01
C GLU A 236 -14.79 20.46 -4.92
N PHE A 237 -14.43 20.37 -6.20
CA PHE A 237 -15.08 19.46 -7.15
C PHE A 237 -15.05 18.00 -6.69
N VAL A 238 -13.91 17.53 -6.17
CA VAL A 238 -13.76 16.15 -5.69
C VAL A 238 -14.66 15.88 -4.48
N ARG A 239 -14.70 16.80 -3.50
CA ARG A 239 -15.58 16.66 -2.32
C ARG A 239 -17.05 16.62 -2.72
N ASP A 240 -17.48 17.53 -3.59
CA ASP A 240 -18.86 17.55 -4.10
C ASP A 240 -19.20 16.26 -4.84
N ALA A 241 -18.29 15.77 -5.67
CA ALA A 241 -18.48 14.52 -6.42
C ALA A 241 -18.56 13.29 -5.50
N ILE A 242 -17.78 13.25 -4.43
CA ILE A 242 -17.83 12.20 -3.40
C ILE A 242 -19.20 12.19 -2.73
N ILE A 243 -19.66 13.34 -2.22
CA ILE A 243 -20.96 13.45 -1.54
C ILE A 243 -22.09 13.02 -2.48
N GLN A 244 -22.10 13.55 -3.71
CA GLN A 244 -23.16 13.27 -4.68
C GLN A 244 -23.21 11.82 -5.16
N LYS A 245 -22.05 11.15 -5.28
CA LYS A 245 -21.98 9.80 -5.86
C LYS A 245 -21.89 8.68 -4.84
N LEU A 246 -21.27 8.94 -3.69
CA LEU A 246 -21.00 7.93 -2.66
C LEU A 246 -21.85 8.12 -1.40
N GLY A 247 -22.41 9.31 -1.19
CA GLY A 247 -23.18 9.68 0.00
C GLY A 247 -22.31 10.09 1.18
N ASP A 248 -22.98 10.57 2.23
CA ASP A 248 -22.34 11.23 3.39
C ASP A 248 -21.44 10.31 4.20
N VAL A 249 -21.78 9.02 4.30
CA VAL A 249 -20.99 8.03 5.06
C VAL A 249 -19.60 7.87 4.45
N ALA A 250 -19.54 7.61 3.14
CA ALA A 250 -18.26 7.46 2.43
C ALA A 250 -17.48 8.78 2.38
N ALA A 251 -18.17 9.92 2.29
CA ALA A 251 -17.52 11.23 2.38
C ALA A 251 -16.82 11.41 3.74
N THR A 252 -17.52 11.10 4.83
CA THR A 252 -16.99 11.20 6.19
C THR A 252 -15.77 10.30 6.38
N GLU A 253 -15.82 9.05 5.91
CA GLU A 253 -14.68 8.13 5.99
C GLU A 253 -13.44 8.67 5.28
N ILE A 254 -13.61 9.21 4.06
CA ILE A 254 -12.52 9.79 3.28
C ILE A 254 -11.94 11.03 3.97
N GLU A 255 -12.79 11.88 4.56
CA GLU A 255 -12.38 13.08 5.29
C GLU A 255 -11.61 12.75 6.58
N LEU A 256 -12.09 11.78 7.37
CA LEU A 256 -11.39 11.31 8.56
C LEU A 256 -10.01 10.75 8.20
N LEU A 257 -9.93 9.97 7.12
CA LEU A 257 -8.65 9.44 6.65
C LEU A 257 -7.73 10.54 6.09
N ALA A 258 -8.28 11.58 5.49
CA ALA A 258 -7.50 12.74 5.05
C ALA A 258 -6.95 13.54 6.24
N ALA A 259 -7.73 13.69 7.31
CA ALA A 259 -7.31 14.35 8.55
C ALA A 259 -6.19 13.56 9.25
N LEU A 260 -6.27 12.23 9.25
CA LEU A 260 -5.18 11.35 9.73
C LEU A 260 -3.88 11.65 9.00
N LYS A 261 -3.92 11.54 7.66
CA LYS A 261 -2.74 11.61 6.81
C LYS A 261 -2.07 12.98 6.87
N THR A 262 -2.84 14.05 7.06
CA THR A 262 -2.33 15.42 7.24
C THR A 262 -1.89 15.71 8.68
N SER A 263 -1.80 14.69 9.54
CA SER A 263 -1.42 14.79 10.95
C SER A 263 -2.30 15.73 11.78
N GLN A 264 -3.55 15.95 11.33
CA GLN A 264 -4.55 16.70 12.08
C GLN A 264 -5.24 15.80 13.13
N MET A 265 -5.14 14.48 13.00
CA MET A 265 -5.70 13.47 13.91
C MET A 265 -4.74 12.29 14.07
N SER A 266 -4.77 11.60 15.22
CA SER A 266 -4.02 10.35 15.45
C SER A 266 -4.87 9.11 15.10
N MET A 267 -4.21 7.95 14.95
CA MET A 267 -4.88 6.66 14.72
C MET A 267 -5.88 6.30 15.84
N ASP A 268 -5.56 6.68 17.08
CA ASP A 268 -6.42 6.43 18.24
C ASP A 268 -7.68 7.32 18.22
N ASP A 269 -7.57 8.55 17.72
CA ASP A 269 -8.72 9.46 17.58
C ASP A 269 -9.77 8.91 16.60
N ILE A 270 -9.31 8.26 15.52
CA ILE A 270 -10.19 7.68 14.49
C ILE A 270 -10.90 6.44 15.00
N ASN A 271 -10.16 5.54 15.66
CA ASN A 271 -10.77 4.34 16.25
C ASN A 271 -11.87 4.69 17.26
N ASN A 272 -11.67 5.75 18.05
CA ASN A 272 -12.67 6.23 19.00
C ASN A 272 -13.90 6.84 18.33
N MET A 273 -13.73 7.54 17.21
CA MET A 273 -14.85 8.11 16.44
C MET A 273 -15.66 7.05 15.69
N ILE A 274 -14.99 6.04 15.12
CA ILE A 274 -15.65 4.92 14.44
C ILE A 274 -16.42 4.07 15.47
N ALA A 275 -15.82 3.77 16.63
CA ALA A 275 -16.46 2.98 17.68
C ALA A 275 -17.61 3.73 18.39
N GLY A 276 -17.55 5.07 18.45
CA GLY A 276 -18.61 5.91 19.03
C GLY A 276 -19.81 6.17 18.10
N SER A 277 -19.74 5.73 16.84
CA SER A 277 -20.80 5.92 15.83
C SER A 277 -21.65 4.66 15.60
N ALA A 278 -21.43 3.60 16.40
CA ALA A 278 -22.15 2.32 16.34
C ALA A 278 -23.33 2.26 17.34
#